data_AF-A0A969NC85-F1
#
_entry.id   AF-A0A969NC85-F1
#
_cell.length_a   1.000
_cell.length_b   1.000
_cell.length_c   1.000
_cell.angle_alpha   90.00
_cell.angle_beta   90.00
_cell.angle_gamma   90.00
#
_symmetry.space_group_name_H-M   'P 1'
#
loop_
_entity.id
_entity.type
_entity.pdbx_description
1 polymer ?
#
loop_
_entity_poly.entity_id
_entity_poly.type
_entity_poly.pdbx_seq_one_letter_code
_entity_poly.pdbx_strand_id
1 'polypeptide(L)'
;MLKKLKDKSSEHYALLGLAQAFSIQFVTGMKAGIISEEANGNANKALELDNKNIRAYYVLGSNDFYTPEEFGGGKEAEKYLLKAIEYPENSSGLACMPSWGKDYTYQMLIELYQKRGNNDLAKRYANEGVKLFPENEQIKKEQEKLEKL
;
A
#
# COMPACT_ATOMS: atom_id res chain seq x y z
N MET A 1 13.08 -9.70 -14.76
CA MET A 1 12.04 -10.23 -15.67
C MET A 1 10.98 -9.17 -15.98
N LEU A 2 10.28 -8.59 -14.98
CA LEU A 2 9.25 -7.55 -15.17
C LEU A 2 9.73 -6.27 -15.88
N LYS A 3 10.91 -5.73 -15.53
CA LYS A 3 11.45 -4.51 -16.18
C LYS A 3 11.51 -4.62 -17.72
N LYS A 4 11.78 -5.83 -18.25
CA LYS A 4 11.98 -6.10 -19.68
C LYS A 4 10.70 -6.43 -20.46
N LEU A 5 9.54 -6.49 -19.79
CA LEU A 5 8.26 -6.74 -20.45
C LEU A 5 7.91 -5.59 -21.41
N LYS A 6 7.53 -5.86 -22.66
CA LYS A 6 7.18 -4.81 -23.64
C LYS A 6 5.86 -4.13 -23.27
N ASP A 7 4.80 -4.92 -23.09
CA ASP A 7 3.44 -4.41 -22.87
C ASP A 7 3.03 -4.60 -21.40
N LYS A 8 3.38 -3.61 -20.56
CA LYS A 8 3.04 -3.63 -19.14
C LYS A 8 1.61 -3.11 -18.95
N SER A 9 0.74 -3.94 -18.39
CA SER A 9 -0.54 -3.48 -17.83
C SER A 9 -0.32 -2.67 -16.55
N SER A 10 -1.38 -2.02 -16.06
CA SER A 10 -1.38 -1.31 -14.78
C SER A 10 -0.86 -2.20 -13.62
N GLU A 11 -1.31 -3.45 -13.53
CA GLU A 11 -0.85 -4.41 -12.51
C GLU A 11 0.64 -4.75 -12.61
N HIS A 12 1.21 -4.82 -13.83
CA HIS A 12 2.64 -5.06 -13.99
C HIS A 12 3.48 -3.91 -13.45
N TYR A 13 3.00 -2.67 -13.67
CA TYR A 13 3.64 -1.47 -13.13
C TYR A 13 3.51 -1.39 -11.62
N ALA A 14 2.33 -1.67 -11.06
CA ALA A 14 2.12 -1.71 -9.61
C ALA A 14 3.02 -2.76 -8.93
N LEU A 15 3.10 -3.98 -9.49
CA LEU A 15 3.97 -5.03 -8.95
C LEU A 15 5.46 -4.68 -9.05
N LEU A 16 5.88 -4.04 -10.15
CA LEU A 16 7.25 -3.57 -10.30
C LEU A 16 7.59 -2.48 -9.27
N GLY A 17 6.69 -1.52 -9.07
CA GLY A 17 6.83 -0.49 -8.05
C GLY A 17 6.92 -1.08 -6.64
N LEU A 18 6.09 -2.07 -6.32
CA LEU A 18 6.15 -2.78 -5.04
C LEU A 18 7.50 -3.47 -4.83
N ALA A 19 8.00 -4.19 -5.85
CA ALA A 19 9.29 -4.87 -5.75
C ALA A 19 10.45 -3.89 -5.55
N GLN A 20 10.39 -2.70 -6.17
CA GLN A 20 11.36 -1.63 -5.96
C GLN A 20 11.25 -1.05 -4.56
N ALA A 21 10.06 -0.68 -4.10
CA ALA A 21 9.82 -0.16 -2.76
C ALA A 21 10.34 -1.14 -1.68
N PHE A 22 10.03 -2.44 -1.82
CA PHE A 22 10.54 -3.48 -0.92
C PHE A 22 12.07 -3.60 -0.93
N SER A 23 12.72 -3.35 -2.08
CA SER A 23 14.18 -3.43 -2.18
C SER A 23 14.93 -2.32 -1.44
N ILE A 24 14.24 -1.22 -1.09
CA ILE A 24 14.83 -0.06 -0.41
C ILE A 24 15.46 -0.47 0.92
N GLN A 25 14.86 -1.40 1.67
CA GLN A 25 15.38 -1.86 2.96
C GLN A 25 16.79 -2.51 2.88
N PHE A 26 17.24 -2.88 1.68
CA PHE A 26 18.55 -3.50 1.44
C PHE A 26 19.58 -2.51 0.87
N VAL A 27 19.25 -1.23 0.76
CA VAL A 27 20.14 -0.17 0.25
C VAL A 27 20.10 1.06 1.14
N THR A 28 21.09 1.93 1.01
CA THR A 28 21.19 3.16 1.81
C THR A 28 21.58 4.37 0.97
N GLY A 29 21.44 5.56 1.55
CA GLY A 29 21.85 6.83 0.94
C GLY A 29 21.13 7.15 -0.36
N MET A 30 21.84 7.78 -1.30
CA MET A 30 21.30 8.22 -2.58
C MET A 30 20.60 7.11 -3.38
N LYS A 31 21.10 5.87 -3.29
CA LYS A 31 20.51 4.73 -3.99
C LYS A 31 19.10 4.41 -3.49
N ALA A 32 18.84 4.57 -2.19
CA ALA A 32 17.49 4.40 -1.63
C ALA A 32 16.52 5.44 -2.22
N GLY A 33 16.95 6.70 -2.32
CA GLY A 33 16.17 7.78 -2.92
C GLY A 33 15.82 7.52 -4.39
N ILE A 34 16.81 7.09 -5.20
CA ILE A 34 16.58 6.75 -6.62
C ILE A 34 15.56 5.61 -6.76
N ILE A 35 15.70 4.55 -5.96
CA ILE A 35 14.76 3.41 -6.02
C ILE A 35 13.35 3.82 -5.55
N SER A 36 13.25 4.69 -4.55
CA SER A 36 11.99 5.27 -4.09
C SER A 36 11.29 6.06 -5.21
N GLU A 37 12.04 6.89 -5.94
CA GLU A 37 11.52 7.62 -7.09
C GLU A 37 11.09 6.68 -8.22
N GLU A 38 11.88 5.64 -8.53
CA GLU A 38 11.50 4.62 -9.51
C GLU A 38 10.21 3.89 -9.11
N ALA A 39 10.04 3.56 -7.83
CA ALA A 39 8.85 2.89 -7.31
C ALA A 39 7.60 3.77 -7.48
N ASN A 40 7.69 5.04 -7.10
CA ASN A 40 6.63 6.03 -7.30
C ASN A 40 6.33 6.23 -8.79
N GLY A 41 7.35 6.31 -9.65
CA GLY A 41 7.18 6.45 -11.10
C GLY A 41 6.39 5.28 -11.70
N ASN A 42 6.69 4.05 -11.30
CA ASN A 42 5.94 2.88 -11.74
C ASN A 42 4.50 2.87 -11.21
N ALA A 43 4.28 3.21 -9.93
CA ALA A 43 2.93 3.30 -9.38
C ALA A 43 2.09 4.39 -10.06
N ASN A 44 2.66 5.56 -10.32
CA ASN A 44 1.99 6.61 -11.09
C ASN A 44 1.65 6.15 -12.51
N LYS A 45 2.57 5.43 -13.17
CA LYS A 45 2.29 4.86 -14.50
C LYS A 45 1.16 3.83 -14.48
N ALA A 46 1.05 3.05 -13.41
CA ALA A 46 -0.08 2.16 -13.20
C ALA A 46 -1.39 2.94 -13.09
N LEU A 47 -1.41 4.05 -12.34
CA LEU A 47 -2.59 4.91 -12.19
C LEU A 47 -2.97 5.67 -13.48
N GLU A 48 -2.01 5.99 -14.34
CA GLU A 48 -2.31 6.53 -15.67
C GLU A 48 -3.05 5.52 -16.55
N LEU A 49 -2.72 4.24 -16.43
CA LEU A 49 -3.36 3.16 -17.20
C LEU A 49 -4.69 2.70 -16.59
N ASP A 50 -4.79 2.71 -15.26
CA ASP A 50 -6.00 2.42 -14.50
C ASP A 50 -6.00 3.23 -13.19
N ASN A 51 -6.78 4.31 -13.17
CA ASN A 51 -6.88 5.21 -12.03
C ASN A 51 -7.63 4.63 -10.82
N LYS A 52 -8.06 3.36 -10.90
CA LYS A 52 -8.67 2.60 -9.80
C LYS A 52 -7.76 1.48 -9.31
N ASN A 53 -6.52 1.40 -9.80
CA ASN A 53 -5.58 0.37 -9.36
C ASN A 53 -5.22 0.54 -7.88
N ILE A 54 -5.80 -0.32 -7.04
CA ILE A 54 -5.60 -0.29 -5.59
C ILE A 54 -4.13 -0.54 -5.19
N ARG A 55 -3.39 -1.33 -5.96
CA ARG A 55 -2.01 -1.72 -5.65
C ARG A 55 -1.05 -0.60 -5.96
N ALA A 56 -1.34 0.18 -7.00
CA ALA A 56 -0.59 1.38 -7.29
C ALA A 56 -0.74 2.41 -6.16
N TYR A 57 -1.96 2.61 -5.66
CA TYR A 57 -2.19 3.44 -4.47
C TYR A 57 -1.51 2.88 -3.22
N TYR A 58 -1.56 1.56 -2.99
CA TYR A 58 -0.83 0.92 -1.91
C TYR A 58 0.68 1.17 -2.01
N VAL A 59 1.28 1.05 -3.20
CA VAL A 59 2.72 1.31 -3.39
C VAL A 59 3.08 2.76 -3.08
N LEU A 60 2.31 3.73 -3.56
CA LEU A 60 2.53 5.14 -3.24
C LEU A 60 2.41 5.40 -1.74
N GLY A 61 1.37 4.85 -1.10
CA GLY A 61 1.15 4.98 0.33
C GLY A 61 2.26 4.35 1.16
N SER A 62 2.68 3.13 0.80
CA SER A 62 3.77 2.41 1.47
C SER A 62 5.11 3.09 1.32
N ASN A 63 5.43 3.56 0.13
CA ASN A 63 6.70 4.22 -0.13
C ASN A 63 6.79 5.56 0.63
N ASP A 64 5.71 6.34 0.67
CA ASP A 64 5.65 7.56 1.48
C ASP A 64 5.71 7.25 2.99
N PHE A 65 5.01 6.21 3.45
CA PHE A 65 4.99 5.78 4.85
C PHE A 65 6.37 5.41 5.41
N TYR A 66 7.19 4.72 4.62
CA TYR A 66 8.53 4.31 5.03
C TYR A 66 9.60 5.37 4.75
N THR A 67 9.28 6.42 4.00
CA THR A 67 10.22 7.52 3.78
C THR A 67 10.35 8.35 5.07
N PRO A 68 11.57 8.58 5.59
CA PRO A 68 11.75 9.40 6.79
C PRO A 68 11.21 10.83 6.64
N GLU A 69 10.72 11.40 7.74
CA GLU A 69 10.13 12.75 7.77
C GLU A 69 11.09 13.85 7.31
N GLU A 70 12.39 13.70 7.59
CA GLU A 70 13.46 14.62 7.15
C GLU A 70 13.55 14.70 5.61
N PHE A 71 13.14 13.64 4.91
CA PHE A 71 13.04 13.60 3.45
C PHE A 71 11.61 13.88 2.95
N GLY A 72 10.71 14.30 3.84
CA GLY A 72 9.34 14.70 3.54
C GLY A 72 8.32 13.56 3.49
N GLY A 73 8.69 12.35 3.91
CA GLY A 73 7.77 11.20 3.94
C GLY A 73 6.71 11.28 5.05
N GLY A 74 5.75 10.36 4.98
CA GLY A 74 4.62 10.22 5.92
C GLY A 74 3.47 11.23 5.73
N LYS A 75 3.58 12.14 4.76
CA LYS A 75 2.60 13.23 4.53
C LYS A 75 1.42 12.77 3.67
N GLU A 76 1.68 12.01 2.62
CA GLU A 76 0.66 11.61 1.63
C GLU A 76 0.21 10.15 1.82
N ALA A 77 0.88 9.40 2.70
CA ALA A 77 0.59 7.98 2.96
C ALA A 77 -0.90 7.74 3.25
N GLU A 78 -1.49 8.52 4.15
CA GLU A 78 -2.91 8.42 4.49
C GLU A 78 -3.80 8.57 3.25
N LYS A 79 -3.60 9.64 2.48
CA LYS A 79 -4.39 9.96 1.29
C LYS A 79 -4.36 8.80 0.29
N TYR A 80 -3.18 8.24 0.01
CA TYR A 80 -3.06 7.13 -0.93
C TYR A 80 -3.68 5.84 -0.39
N LEU A 81 -3.45 5.52 0.88
CA LEU A 81 -4.00 4.31 1.48
C LEU A 81 -5.54 4.36 1.59
N LEU A 82 -6.11 5.52 1.92
CA LEU A 82 -7.56 5.73 1.88
C LEU A 82 -8.10 5.55 0.45
N LYS A 83 -7.39 6.09 -0.55
CA LYS A 83 -7.76 5.93 -1.96
C LYS A 83 -7.73 4.46 -2.41
N ALA A 84 -6.78 3.67 -1.92
CA ALA A 84 -6.71 2.24 -2.20
C ALA A 84 -7.94 1.46 -1.65
N ILE A 85 -8.43 1.79 -0.45
CA ILE A 85 -9.58 1.07 0.12
C ILE A 85 -10.94 1.50 -0.48
N GLU A 86 -11.02 2.67 -1.11
CA GLU A 86 -12.23 3.16 -1.80
C GLU A 86 -12.67 2.26 -2.96
N TYR A 87 -11.73 1.60 -3.65
CA TYR A 87 -12.04 0.78 -4.83
C TYR A 87 -12.14 -0.72 -4.48
N PRO A 88 -12.96 -1.49 -5.20
CA PRO A 88 -13.03 -2.94 -5.02
C PRO A 88 -11.73 -3.61 -5.49
N GLU A 89 -11.33 -4.70 -4.82
CA GLU A 89 -10.09 -5.42 -5.12
C GLU A 89 -10.08 -6.10 -6.50
N ASN A 90 -11.25 -6.53 -6.97
CA ASN A 90 -11.45 -7.08 -8.30
C ASN A 90 -12.64 -6.40 -8.98
N SER A 91 -12.39 -5.25 -9.61
CA SER A 91 -13.41 -4.47 -10.30
C SER A 91 -13.93 -5.14 -11.58
N SER A 92 -13.17 -6.04 -12.20
CA SER A 92 -13.54 -6.72 -13.45
C SER A 92 -14.21 -8.08 -13.23
N GLY A 93 -14.18 -8.62 -12.01
CA GLY A 93 -14.78 -9.92 -11.65
C GLY A 93 -14.05 -11.13 -12.27
N LEU A 94 -12.94 -10.91 -12.97
CA LEU A 94 -12.17 -11.97 -13.61
C LEU A 94 -11.34 -12.71 -12.56
N ALA A 95 -11.45 -14.05 -12.53
CA ALA A 95 -10.74 -14.88 -11.56
C ALA A 95 -9.21 -14.82 -11.67
N CYS A 96 -8.67 -14.39 -12.82
CA CYS A 96 -7.23 -14.24 -13.06
C CYS A 96 -6.67 -12.89 -12.60
N MET A 97 -7.51 -11.98 -12.10
CA MET A 97 -7.02 -10.72 -11.54
C MET A 97 -6.32 -10.98 -10.20
N PRO A 98 -5.28 -10.22 -9.87
CA PRO A 98 -4.66 -10.39 -8.57
C PRO A 98 -5.66 -10.02 -7.45
N SER A 99 -5.44 -10.57 -6.27
CA SER A 99 -6.31 -10.45 -5.10
C SER A 99 -5.53 -10.03 -3.85
N TRP A 100 -4.43 -9.31 -4.05
CA TRP A 100 -3.54 -8.85 -2.98
C TRP A 100 -3.58 -7.33 -2.86
N GLY A 101 -3.13 -6.83 -1.71
CA GLY A 101 -2.81 -5.42 -1.52
C GLY A 101 -3.86 -4.65 -0.74
N LYS A 102 -5.14 -5.03 -0.79
CA LYS A 102 -6.17 -4.33 0.00
C LYS A 102 -6.03 -4.65 1.48
N ASP A 103 -5.73 -5.90 1.83
CA ASP A 103 -5.39 -6.32 3.19
C ASP A 103 -4.14 -5.61 3.74
N TYR A 104 -3.07 -5.52 2.93
CA TYR A 104 -1.86 -4.76 3.29
C TYR A 104 -2.14 -3.27 3.48
N THR A 105 -3.06 -2.71 2.69
CA THR A 105 -3.50 -1.32 2.83
C THR A 105 -4.19 -1.11 4.18
N TYR A 106 -5.07 -2.02 4.60
CA TYR A 106 -5.70 -1.97 5.92
C TYR A 106 -4.67 -2.07 7.05
N GLN A 107 -3.74 -3.02 6.97
CA GLN A 107 -2.66 -3.14 7.97
C GLN A 107 -1.87 -1.83 8.12
N MET A 108 -1.57 -1.17 7.00
CA MET A 108 -0.79 0.06 7.00
C MET A 108 -1.58 1.27 7.49
N LEU A 109 -2.88 1.38 7.18
CA LEU A 109 -3.74 2.41 7.77
C LEU A 109 -3.80 2.27 9.29
N ILE A 110 -3.96 1.04 9.79
CA ILE A 110 -4.00 0.77 11.24
C ILE A 110 -2.69 1.23 11.89
N GLU A 111 -1.55 0.83 11.34
CA GLU A 111 -0.23 1.23 11.85
C GLU A 111 -0.03 2.75 11.79
N LEU A 112 -0.45 3.39 10.70
CA LEU A 112 -0.36 4.84 10.51
C LEU A 112 -1.14 5.61 11.58
N TYR A 113 -2.39 5.21 11.84
CA TYR A 113 -3.20 5.89 12.85
C TYR A 113 -2.73 5.59 14.27
N GLN A 114 -2.22 4.39 14.55
CA GLN A 114 -1.56 4.09 15.83
C GLN A 114 -0.33 4.98 16.05
N LYS A 115 0.55 5.13 15.05
CA LYS A 115 1.72 6.02 15.13
C LYS A 115 1.33 7.48 15.38
N ARG A 116 0.19 7.91 14.85
CA ARG A 116 -0.37 9.26 15.04
C ARG A 116 -1.21 9.40 16.33
N GLY A 117 -1.30 8.36 17.16
CA GLY A 117 -2.09 8.36 18.39
C GLY A 117 -3.61 8.40 18.19
N ASN A 118 -4.09 8.18 16.96
CA ASN A 118 -5.52 8.18 16.65
C ASN A 118 -6.09 6.75 16.74
N ASN A 119 -6.32 6.30 17.97
CA ASN A 119 -6.82 4.95 18.23
C ASN A 119 -8.24 4.73 17.69
N ASP A 120 -9.07 5.77 17.57
CA ASP A 120 -10.43 5.65 17.04
C ASP A 120 -10.43 5.26 15.55
N LEU A 121 -9.60 5.93 14.74
CA LEU A 121 -9.44 5.56 13.34
C LEU A 121 -8.73 4.20 13.19
N ALA A 122 -7.72 3.91 14.01
CA ALA A 122 -7.08 2.61 14.01
C ALA A 122 -8.10 1.48 14.30
N LYS A 123 -8.95 1.64 15.32
CA LYS A 123 -10.04 0.69 15.65
C LYS A 123 -11.02 0.54 14.49
N ARG A 124 -11.43 1.66 13.89
CA ARG A 124 -12.34 1.64 12.74
C ARG A 124 -11.78 0.78 11.61
N TYR A 125 -10.54 1.05 11.18
CA TYR A 125 -9.95 0.32 10.05
C TYR A 125 -9.58 -1.13 10.40
N ALA A 126 -9.24 -1.43 11.66
CA ALA A 126 -9.09 -2.81 12.11
C ALA A 126 -10.41 -3.59 12.02
N ASN A 127 -11.51 -3.01 12.51
CA ASN A 127 -12.84 -3.61 12.43
C ASN A 127 -13.32 -3.81 10.98
N GLU A 128 -13.11 -2.82 10.11
CA GLU A 128 -13.41 -2.95 8.68
C GLU A 128 -12.53 -4.02 8.01
N GLY A 129 -11.24 -4.04 8.35
CA GLY A 129 -10.27 -5.01 7.82
C GLY A 129 -10.62 -6.45 8.18
N VAL A 130 -10.96 -6.76 9.44
CA VAL A 130 -11.35 -8.12 9.86
C VAL A 130 -12.64 -8.57 9.18
N LYS A 131 -13.61 -7.66 8.97
CA LYS A 131 -14.84 -8.00 8.23
C LYS A 131 -14.58 -8.41 6.79
N LEU A 132 -13.60 -7.77 6.14
CA LEU A 132 -13.25 -8.05 4.75
C LEU A 132 -12.25 -9.20 4.61
N PHE A 133 -11.35 -9.36 5.58
CA PHE A 133 -10.25 -10.32 5.58
C PHE A 133 -10.20 -11.11 6.90
N PRO A 134 -11.22 -11.94 7.19
CA PRO A 134 -11.34 -12.64 8.48
C PRO A 134 -10.20 -13.65 8.73
N GLU A 135 -9.58 -14.15 7.66
CA GLU A 135 -8.43 -15.05 7.73
C GLU A 135 -7.09 -14.32 7.94
N ASN A 136 -7.08 -12.99 7.90
CA ASN A 136 -5.84 -12.22 8.10
C ASN A 136 -5.52 -12.07 9.59
N GLU A 137 -4.68 -12.99 10.10
CA GLU A 137 -4.24 -13.04 11.50
C GLU A 137 -3.61 -11.74 12.01
N GLN A 138 -2.91 -11.00 11.14
CA GLN A 138 -2.26 -9.76 11.55
C GLN A 138 -3.29 -8.67 11.89
N ILE A 139 -4.32 -8.52 11.05
CA ILE A 139 -5.38 -7.53 11.28
C ILE A 139 -6.20 -7.91 12.53
N LYS A 140 -6.49 -9.20 12.74
CA LYS A 140 -7.17 -9.69 13.94
C LYS A 140 -6.41 -9.35 15.22
N LYS A 141 -5.09 -9.60 15.26
CA LYS A 141 -4.26 -9.26 16.42
C LYS A 141 -4.27 -7.77 16.73
N GLU A 142 -4.21 -6.90 15.72
CA GLU A 142 -4.29 -5.46 15.93
C GLU A 142 -5.67 -5.02 16.44
N GLN A 143 -6.76 -5.62 15.92
CA GLN A 143 -8.11 -5.37 16.42
C GLN A 143 -8.22 -5.71 17.91
N GLU A 144 -7.83 -6.93 18.32
CA GLU A 144 -7.89 -7.39 19.71
C GLU A 144 -7.06 -6.51 20.66
N LYS A 145 -5.92 -6.01 20.18
CA LYS A 145 -5.07 -5.08 20.94
C LYS A 145 -5.75 -3.73 21.10
N LEU A 146 -6.33 -3.19 20.03
CA LEU A 146 -7.00 -1.89 20.03
C LEU A 146 -8.29 -1.89 20.86
N GLU A 147 -9.01 -3.01 20.95
CA GLU A 147 -10.20 -3.15 21.80
C GLU A 147 -9.91 -3.01 23.30
N LYS A 148 -8.65 -3.19 23.72
CA LYS A 148 -8.21 -3.10 25.12
C LYS A 148 -7.73 -1.69 25.52
N LEU A 149 -7.63 -0.77 24.56
CA LEU A 149 -7.20 0.63 24.76
C LEU A 149 -8.40 1.55 24.92
#